data_AF-A0A0D0A5K3-F1
#
_entry.id   AF-A0A0D0A5K3-F1
#
_cell.length_a   1.000
_cell.length_b   1.000
_cell.length_c   1.000
_cell.angle_alpha   90.00
_cell.angle_beta   90.00
_cell.angle_gamma   90.00
#
_symmetry.space_group_name_H-M   'P 1'
#
loop_
_entity.id
_entity.type
_entity.pdbx_description
1 polymer ?
#
loop_
_entity_poly.entity_id
_entity_poly.type
_entity_poly.pdbx_seq_one_letter_code
_entity_poly.pdbx_strand_id
1 'polypeptide(L)'
;MLARYLVWLPAYDEAAVTKLLHPDDPQDVPRAVELMLAIIEFSKSQCHVLNDSFSLEVDTRADLISISLLSALLESILTPFINVSLSLSEQFQYLGRYAHLAYAFFHAHRRSFMSYQLYYDTQTVVKNACFSLAKQQSLDPRARFYLGDVGDDPLEILFGRTRMIGGHNSACSYAQAIDRLGAAKDIDGVFKRHPELDPGHRRLKLTRHEGVDHINREIWKGDIAANRCDLPLAWRNGRDSALSILIT
;
A
#
# COMPACT_ATOMS: atom_id res chain seq x y z
N MET A 1 5.89 17.04 -15.16
CA MET A 1 6.40 17.57 -13.89
C MET A 1 7.29 16.54 -13.17
N LEU A 2 6.75 15.43 -12.65
CA LEU A 2 7.53 14.44 -11.87
C LEU A 2 8.78 13.91 -12.59
N ALA A 3 8.70 13.66 -13.90
CA ALA A 3 9.83 13.16 -14.68
C ALA A 3 11.09 14.03 -14.56
N ARG A 4 10.93 15.37 -14.50
CA ARG A 4 12.03 16.32 -14.36
C ARG A 4 12.82 16.11 -13.07
N TYR A 5 12.14 15.71 -12.01
CA TYR A 5 12.69 15.67 -10.66
C TYR A 5 13.17 14.27 -10.26
N LEU A 6 12.48 13.22 -10.70
CA LEU A 6 12.87 11.85 -10.36
C LEU A 6 14.25 11.46 -10.93
N VAL A 7 14.68 12.08 -12.03
CA VAL A 7 16.04 11.91 -12.59
C VAL A 7 17.14 12.46 -11.65
N TRP A 8 16.78 13.28 -10.65
CA TRP A 8 17.75 13.75 -9.66
C TRP A 8 18.12 12.69 -8.63
N LEU A 9 17.35 11.60 -8.54
CA LEU A 9 17.74 10.45 -7.74
C LEU A 9 18.83 9.66 -8.47
N PRO A 10 19.96 9.34 -7.81
CA PRO A 10 21.08 8.64 -8.45
C PRO A 10 20.72 7.27 -9.05
N ALA A 11 19.63 6.66 -8.58
CA ALA A 11 19.18 5.35 -9.03
C ALA A 11 18.42 5.37 -10.37
N TYR A 12 18.03 6.54 -10.89
CA TYR A 12 17.12 6.66 -12.03
C TYR A 12 17.69 7.55 -13.13
N ASP A 13 17.81 7.00 -14.34
CA ASP A 13 18.03 7.78 -15.57
C ASP A 13 16.69 8.13 -16.26
N GLU A 14 16.75 8.90 -17.35
CA GLU A 14 15.54 9.33 -18.08
C GLU A 14 14.69 8.15 -18.59
N ALA A 15 15.34 7.08 -19.04
CA ALA A 15 14.66 5.89 -19.55
C ALA A 15 13.95 5.14 -18.42
N ALA A 16 14.62 4.97 -17.27
CA ALA A 16 14.06 4.35 -16.08
C ALA A 16 12.87 5.15 -15.54
N VAL A 17 12.97 6.49 -15.45
CA VAL A 17 11.87 7.36 -15.02
C VAL A 17 10.69 7.27 -16.00
N THR A 18 10.96 7.25 -17.30
CA THR A 18 9.90 7.09 -18.31
C THR A 18 9.16 5.78 -18.13
N LYS A 19 9.87 4.67 -17.94
CA LYS A 19 9.27 3.36 -17.69
C LYS A 19 8.51 3.31 -16.36
N LEU A 20 8.98 4.04 -15.35
CA LEU A 20 8.34 4.11 -14.04
C LEU A 20 7.01 4.88 -14.08
N LEU A 21 6.94 5.95 -14.87
CA LEU A 21 5.73 6.77 -15.03
C LEU A 21 4.76 6.21 -16.08
N HIS A 22 5.27 5.42 -17.03
CA HIS A 22 4.52 4.85 -18.15
C HIS A 22 4.80 3.34 -18.25
N PRO A 23 4.26 2.54 -17.31
CA PRO A 23 4.45 1.09 -17.34
C PRO A 23 3.72 0.46 -18.54
N ASP A 24 4.29 -0.62 -19.07
CA ASP A 24 3.69 -1.41 -20.15
C ASP A 24 2.39 -2.10 -19.69
N ASP A 25 2.34 -2.48 -18.41
CA ASP A 25 1.19 -3.08 -17.76
C ASP A 25 0.66 -2.15 -16.65
N PRO A 26 -0.55 -1.58 -16.79
CA PRO A 26 -1.14 -0.74 -15.75
C PRO A 26 -1.52 -1.50 -14.47
N GLN A 27 -1.46 -2.84 -14.48
CA GLN A 27 -1.72 -3.71 -13.33
C GLN A 27 -0.43 -4.18 -12.62
N ASP A 28 0.74 -3.68 -13.01
CA ASP A 28 2.02 -4.00 -12.35
C ASP A 28 2.12 -3.30 -10.98
N VAL A 29 1.60 -3.96 -9.94
CA VAL A 29 1.63 -3.45 -8.56
C VAL A 29 3.04 -3.20 -8.05
N PRO A 30 4.04 -4.10 -8.22
CA PRO A 30 5.43 -3.82 -7.86
C PRO A 30 5.97 -2.51 -8.47
N ARG A 31 5.62 -2.21 -9.72
CA ARG A 31 6.03 -0.97 -10.37
C ARG A 31 5.37 0.27 -9.74
N ALA A 32 4.09 0.17 -9.41
CA ALA A 32 3.38 1.26 -8.74
C ALA A 32 4.00 1.54 -7.36
N VAL A 33 4.35 0.49 -6.60
CA VAL A 33 5.04 0.61 -5.31
C VAL A 33 6.43 1.25 -5.48
N GLU A 34 7.18 0.86 -6.51
CA GLU A 34 8.48 1.46 -6.83
C GLU A 34 8.35 2.97 -7.09
N LEU A 35 7.35 3.39 -7.87
CA LEU A 35 7.11 4.81 -8.16
C LEU A 35 6.79 5.59 -6.87
N MET A 36 5.94 5.04 -6.01
CA MET A 36 5.60 5.68 -4.74
C MET A 36 6.83 5.84 -3.84
N LEU A 37 7.67 4.80 -3.74
CA LEU A 37 8.91 4.84 -2.97
C LEU A 37 9.90 5.88 -3.52
N ALA A 38 10.06 5.96 -4.85
CA ALA A 38 10.90 6.96 -5.48
C ALA A 38 10.44 8.40 -5.17
N ILE A 39 9.12 8.66 -5.22
CA ILE A 39 8.56 9.97 -4.85
C ILE A 39 8.85 10.30 -3.36
N ILE A 40 8.70 9.31 -2.48
CA ILE A 40 8.96 9.47 -1.04
C ILE A 40 10.44 9.75 -0.78
N GLU A 41 11.34 8.98 -1.39
CA GLU A 41 12.78 9.14 -1.28
C GLU A 41 13.23 10.50 -1.81
N PHE A 42 12.75 10.89 -2.99
CA PHE A 42 13.02 12.20 -3.56
C PHE A 42 12.64 13.31 -2.59
N SER A 43 11.40 13.32 -2.10
CA SER A 43 10.95 14.34 -1.14
C SER A 43 11.81 14.40 0.11
N LYS A 44 12.28 13.27 0.64
CA LYS A 44 13.16 13.23 1.82
C LYS A 44 14.53 13.83 1.52
N SER A 45 15.09 13.53 0.34
CA SER A 45 16.38 14.07 -0.10
C SER A 45 16.36 15.60 -0.29
N GLN A 46 15.21 16.16 -0.67
CA GLN A 46 15.06 17.59 -0.96
C GLN A 46 14.61 18.44 0.24
N CYS A 47 14.43 17.85 1.43
CA CYS A 47 14.00 18.58 2.63
C CYS A 47 14.93 19.75 2.99
N HIS A 48 16.25 19.57 2.81
CA HIS A 48 17.22 20.64 3.04
C HIS A 48 17.10 21.79 2.03
N VAL A 49 16.79 21.49 0.77
CA VAL A 49 16.66 22.47 -0.32
C VAL A 49 15.43 23.37 -0.11
N LEU A 50 14.33 22.81 0.40
CA LEU A 50 13.12 23.58 0.73
C LEU A 50 13.32 24.56 1.89
N ASN A 51 14.21 24.23 2.82
CA ASN A 51 14.53 25.08 3.97
C ASN A 51 15.49 26.22 3.59
N ASP A 52 16.34 26.02 2.58
CA ASP A 52 17.32 27.02 2.14
C ASP A 52 16.66 28.00 1.14
N SER A 53 16.03 29.04 1.68
CA SER A 53 14.94 29.77 1.03
C SER A 53 15.35 30.78 -0.05
N PHE A 54 16.67 30.96 -0.28
CA PHE A 54 17.19 32.15 -0.97
C PHE A 54 17.61 31.97 -2.43
N SER A 55 17.61 30.76 -3.01
CA SER A 55 18.14 30.55 -4.37
C SER A 55 17.27 29.75 -5.34
N LEU A 56 16.04 29.36 -4.98
CA LEU A 56 15.17 28.59 -5.87
C LEU A 56 14.20 29.49 -6.65
N GLU A 57 14.07 29.23 -7.95
CA GLU A 57 12.99 29.79 -8.76
C GLU A 57 11.63 29.42 -8.15
N VAL A 58 10.68 30.37 -8.21
CA VAL A 58 9.35 30.25 -7.60
C VAL A 58 8.62 28.99 -8.06
N ASP A 59 8.69 28.67 -9.36
CA ASP A 59 8.04 27.50 -9.94
C ASP A 59 8.65 26.19 -9.43
N THR A 60 9.98 26.13 -9.31
CA THR A 60 10.67 24.97 -8.76
C THR A 60 10.30 24.76 -7.31
N ARG A 61 10.19 25.84 -6.53
CA ARG A 61 9.74 25.76 -5.13
C ARG A 61 8.31 25.24 -5.01
N ALA A 62 7.40 25.75 -5.82
CA ALA A 62 6.00 25.31 -5.83
C ALA A 62 5.85 23.82 -6.18
N ASP A 63 6.64 23.35 -7.15
CA ASP A 63 6.69 21.94 -7.52
C ASP A 63 7.23 21.07 -6.37
N LEU A 64 8.33 21.48 -5.72
CA LEU A 64 8.91 20.71 -4.61
C LEU A 64 7.95 20.62 -3.41
N ILE A 65 7.22 21.70 -3.10
CA ILE A 65 6.16 21.69 -2.08
C ILE A 65 5.06 20.69 -2.48
N SER A 66 4.61 20.74 -3.73
CA SER A 66 3.58 19.84 -4.25
C SER A 66 4.02 18.37 -4.19
N ILE A 67 5.27 18.08 -4.54
CA ILE A 67 5.86 16.74 -4.45
C ILE A 67 6.00 16.30 -2.99
N SER A 68 6.33 17.21 -2.07
CA SER A 68 6.41 16.90 -0.64
C SER A 68 5.05 16.52 -0.05
N LEU A 69 3.99 17.26 -0.40
CA LEU A 69 2.62 16.95 0.00
C LEU A 69 2.15 15.61 -0.59
N LEU A 70 2.45 15.35 -1.87
CA LEU A 70 2.16 14.08 -2.52
C LEU A 70 2.91 12.92 -1.83
N SER A 71 4.21 13.09 -1.58
CA SER A 71 5.05 12.14 -0.86
C SER A 71 4.45 11.79 0.50
N ALA A 72 4.04 12.79 1.28
CA ALA A 72 3.43 12.57 2.59
C ALA A 72 2.15 11.73 2.48
N LEU A 73 1.31 11.97 1.47
CA LEU A 73 0.12 11.15 1.22
C LEU A 73 0.50 9.71 0.84
N LEU A 74 1.41 9.52 -0.11
CA LEU A 74 1.81 8.20 -0.59
C LEU A 74 2.48 7.38 0.52
N GLU A 75 3.35 8.01 1.32
CA GLU A 75 3.97 7.37 2.47
C GLU A 75 2.92 6.91 3.49
N SER A 76 1.88 7.73 3.70
CA SER A 76 0.80 7.44 4.65
C SER A 76 0.00 6.19 4.32
N ILE A 77 -0.25 5.93 3.03
CA ILE A 77 -0.97 4.72 2.61
C ILE A 77 -0.04 3.53 2.46
N LEU A 78 1.19 3.72 1.98
CA LEU A 78 2.08 2.61 1.66
C LEU A 78 2.76 2.01 2.90
N THR A 79 3.31 2.87 3.76
CA THR A 79 4.13 2.48 4.91
C THR A 79 3.47 1.46 5.86
N PRO A 80 2.15 1.55 6.17
CA PRO A 80 1.43 0.54 6.96
C PRO A 80 1.56 -0.90 6.46
N PHE A 81 1.71 -1.10 5.15
CA PHE A 81 1.75 -2.43 4.54
C PHE A 81 3.18 -2.94 4.35
N ILE A 82 4.16 -2.04 4.29
CA ILE A 82 5.50 -2.38 3.84
C ILE A 82 6.55 -2.37 4.95
N ASN A 83 6.30 -1.65 6.04
CA ASN A 83 7.23 -1.54 7.15
C ASN A 83 6.89 -2.54 8.26
N VAL A 84 7.56 -3.71 8.21
CA VAL A 84 7.41 -4.81 9.16
C VAL A 84 7.72 -4.47 10.62
N SER A 85 8.33 -3.32 10.88
CA SER A 85 8.70 -2.88 12.23
C SER A 85 7.57 -2.13 12.92
N LEU A 86 6.55 -1.68 12.19
CA LEU A 86 5.46 -0.91 12.77
C LEU A 86 4.57 -1.75 13.66
N SER A 87 4.29 -1.22 14.84
CA SER A 87 3.15 -1.66 15.66
C SER A 87 1.83 -1.37 14.96
N LEU A 88 0.77 -2.04 15.42
CA LEU A 88 -0.58 -1.81 14.90
C LEU A 88 -1.04 -0.37 15.14
N SER A 89 -0.70 0.21 16.30
CA SER A 89 -0.99 1.61 16.61
C SER A 89 -0.37 2.56 15.58
N GLU A 90 0.91 2.35 15.22
CA GLU A 90 1.59 3.18 14.22
C GLU A 90 1.00 2.98 12.83
N GLN A 91 0.68 1.74 12.43
CA GLN A 91 0.01 1.46 11.16
C GLN A 91 -1.31 2.26 11.04
N PHE A 92 -2.13 2.26 12.10
CA PHE A 92 -3.38 3.02 12.13
C PHE A 92 -3.20 4.54 12.23
N GLN A 93 -2.09 5.02 12.80
CA GLN A 93 -1.72 6.44 12.74
C GLN A 93 -1.42 6.87 11.31
N TYR A 94 -0.66 6.08 10.57
CA TYR A 94 -0.38 6.31 9.15
C TYR A 94 -1.66 6.28 8.30
N LEU A 95 -2.53 5.28 8.49
CA LEU A 95 -3.82 5.20 7.79
C LEU A 95 -4.74 6.38 8.15
N GLY A 96 -4.75 6.82 9.41
CA GLY A 96 -5.44 8.03 9.83
C GLY A 96 -4.88 9.27 9.13
N ARG A 97 -3.56 9.43 9.10
CA ARG A 97 -2.86 10.51 8.39
C ARG A 97 -3.24 10.53 6.91
N TYR A 98 -3.26 9.36 6.26
CA TYR A 98 -3.71 9.23 4.87
C TYR A 98 -5.14 9.72 4.70
N ALA A 99 -6.08 9.24 5.52
CA ALA A 99 -7.50 9.57 5.38
C ALA A 99 -7.75 11.09 5.45
N HIS A 100 -7.09 11.78 6.39
CA HIS A 100 -7.20 13.24 6.57
C HIS A 100 -6.53 14.02 5.44
N LEU A 101 -5.32 13.63 5.01
CA LEU A 101 -4.63 14.27 3.87
C LEU A 101 -5.43 14.08 2.57
N ALA A 102 -5.86 12.84 2.28
CA ALA A 102 -6.67 12.54 1.11
C ALA A 102 -7.97 13.33 1.12
N TYR A 103 -8.63 13.47 2.28
CA TYR A 103 -9.81 14.33 2.41
C TYR A 103 -9.49 15.79 2.09
N ALA A 104 -8.44 16.36 2.68
CA ALA A 104 -8.07 17.76 2.46
C ALA A 104 -7.77 18.05 0.97
N PHE A 105 -6.93 17.22 0.35
CA PHE A 105 -6.58 17.37 -1.07
C PHE A 105 -7.77 17.14 -2.00
N PHE A 106 -8.58 16.12 -1.73
CA PHE A 106 -9.78 15.85 -2.52
C PHE A 106 -10.83 16.94 -2.35
N HIS A 107 -10.99 17.49 -1.15
CA HIS A 107 -11.91 18.60 -0.90
C HIS A 107 -11.50 19.84 -1.70
N ALA A 108 -10.21 20.18 -1.70
CA ALA A 108 -9.65 21.35 -2.36
C ALA A 108 -9.61 21.22 -3.90
N HIS A 109 -9.19 20.06 -4.42
CA HIS A 109 -8.87 19.90 -5.84
C HIS A 109 -9.78 18.91 -6.58
N ARG A 110 -10.57 18.11 -5.86
CA ARG A 110 -11.55 17.16 -6.41
C ARG A 110 -10.92 16.25 -7.48
N ARG A 111 -11.57 16.14 -8.64
CA ARG A 111 -11.15 15.31 -9.76
C ARG A 111 -9.80 15.69 -10.36
N SER A 112 -9.32 16.91 -10.16
CA SER A 112 -7.99 17.32 -10.63
C SER A 112 -6.88 16.64 -9.85
N PHE A 113 -7.18 16.14 -8.64
CA PHE A 113 -6.22 15.42 -7.81
C PHE A 113 -6.32 13.90 -7.97
N MET A 114 -7.52 13.33 -7.82
CA MET A 114 -7.77 11.90 -8.04
C MET A 114 -9.21 11.66 -8.50
N SER A 115 -9.47 10.52 -9.12
CA SER A 115 -10.84 10.15 -9.52
C SER A 115 -11.73 9.93 -8.29
N TYR A 116 -13.05 10.09 -8.46
CA TYR A 116 -14.01 9.76 -7.41
C TYR A 116 -13.88 8.31 -6.94
N GLN A 117 -13.62 7.40 -7.89
CA GLN A 117 -13.44 5.98 -7.64
C GLN A 117 -12.21 5.73 -6.77
N LEU A 118 -11.05 6.28 -7.15
CA LEU A 118 -9.81 6.10 -6.39
C LEU A 118 -9.94 6.67 -4.97
N TYR A 119 -10.53 7.85 -4.82
CA TYR A 119 -10.79 8.43 -3.50
C TYR A 119 -11.70 7.53 -2.64
N TYR A 120 -12.80 7.05 -3.23
CA TYR A 120 -13.75 6.19 -2.53
C TYR A 120 -13.11 4.86 -2.10
N ASP A 121 -12.36 4.24 -3.00
CA ASP A 121 -11.73 2.94 -2.77
C ASP A 121 -10.66 3.03 -1.68
N THR A 122 -9.77 4.03 -1.74
CA THR A 122 -8.70 4.16 -0.73
C THR A 122 -9.22 4.59 0.64
N GLN A 123 -10.26 5.43 0.71
CA GLN A 123 -10.96 5.71 1.97
C GLN A 123 -11.67 4.47 2.51
N THR A 124 -12.19 3.63 1.61
CA THR A 124 -12.81 2.35 1.99
C THR A 124 -11.78 1.37 2.53
N VAL A 125 -10.55 1.35 2.01
CA VAL A 125 -9.43 0.58 2.59
C VAL A 125 -9.21 0.96 4.05
N VAL A 126 -9.05 2.27 4.35
CA VAL A 126 -8.85 2.75 5.73
C VAL A 126 -10.05 2.40 6.63
N LYS A 127 -11.27 2.63 6.13
CA LYS A 127 -12.51 2.32 6.85
C LYS A 127 -12.57 0.83 7.19
N ASN A 128 -12.37 -0.05 6.20
CA ASN A 128 -12.45 -1.49 6.37
C ASN A 128 -11.40 -1.99 7.37
N ALA A 129 -10.17 -1.47 7.30
CA ALA A 129 -9.13 -1.76 8.29
C ALA A 129 -9.59 -1.42 9.72
N CYS A 130 -10.17 -0.22 9.92
CA CYS A 130 -10.66 0.22 11.24
C CYS A 130 -11.78 -0.68 11.78
N PHE A 131 -12.78 -0.99 10.94
CA PHE A 131 -13.90 -1.85 11.35
C PHE A 131 -13.44 -3.29 11.61
N SER A 132 -12.55 -3.83 10.79
CA SER A 132 -11.99 -5.18 10.98
C SER A 132 -11.19 -5.26 12.27
N LEU A 133 -10.39 -4.25 12.61
CA LEU A 133 -9.69 -4.20 13.89
C LEU A 133 -10.67 -4.12 15.07
N ALA A 134 -11.68 -3.25 15.01
CA ALA A 134 -12.67 -3.12 16.09
C ALA A 134 -13.44 -4.44 16.32
N LYS A 135 -13.77 -5.15 15.23
CA LYS A 135 -14.35 -6.50 15.30
C LYS A 135 -13.39 -7.49 15.96
N GLN A 136 -12.12 -7.49 15.54
CA GLN A 136 -11.09 -8.35 16.14
C GLN A 136 -10.92 -8.08 17.64
N GLN A 137 -10.86 -6.81 18.04
CA GLN A 137 -10.79 -6.41 19.45
C GLN A 137 -11.97 -6.90 20.27
N SER A 138 -13.15 -6.98 19.66
CA SER A 138 -14.36 -7.48 20.33
C SER A 138 -14.40 -9.02 20.41
N LEU A 139 -13.86 -9.72 19.40
CA LEU A 139 -13.90 -11.17 19.29
C LEU A 139 -12.76 -11.85 20.07
N ASP A 140 -11.52 -11.43 19.82
CA ASP A 140 -10.33 -11.88 20.54
C ASP A 140 -9.31 -10.73 20.58
N PRO A 141 -9.28 -9.97 21.69
CA PRO A 141 -8.34 -8.85 21.85
C PRO A 141 -6.86 -9.26 21.81
N ARG A 142 -6.52 -10.52 22.12
CA ARG A 142 -5.12 -10.96 22.21
C ARG A 142 -4.59 -11.50 20.88
N ALA A 143 -5.47 -11.78 19.92
CA ALA A 143 -5.07 -12.23 18.60
C ALA A 143 -4.24 -11.17 17.86
N ARG A 144 -3.32 -11.64 17.03
CA ARG A 144 -2.57 -10.79 16.10
C ARG A 144 -3.50 -10.36 14.97
N PHE A 145 -3.53 -9.07 14.67
CA PHE A 145 -4.27 -8.50 13.55
C PHE A 145 -3.28 -8.05 12.48
N TYR A 146 -3.28 -8.72 11.33
CA TYR A 146 -2.41 -8.38 10.21
C TYR A 146 -3.22 -7.59 9.17
N LEU A 147 -2.75 -6.39 8.79
CA LEU A 147 -3.47 -5.54 7.84
C LEU A 147 -3.65 -6.19 6.46
N GLY A 148 -2.69 -6.99 6.01
CA GLY A 148 -2.78 -7.70 4.73
C GLY A 148 -3.94 -8.70 4.66
N ASP A 149 -4.43 -9.21 5.80
CA ASP A 149 -5.58 -10.11 5.84
C ASP A 149 -6.90 -9.40 5.49
N VAL A 150 -6.91 -8.06 5.43
CA VAL A 150 -8.07 -7.25 5.03
C VAL A 150 -8.13 -7.06 3.50
N GLY A 151 -7.07 -7.43 2.78
CA GLY A 151 -6.99 -7.42 1.33
C GLY A 151 -7.66 -8.63 0.67
N ASP A 152 -7.51 -8.71 -0.65
CA ASP A 152 -8.09 -9.74 -1.51
C ASP A 152 -7.08 -10.73 -2.10
N ASP A 153 -5.79 -10.65 -1.74
CA ASP A 153 -4.77 -11.63 -2.14
C ASP A 153 -5.23 -13.10 -1.96
N PRO A 154 -5.90 -13.50 -0.86
CA PRO A 154 -6.38 -14.88 -0.72
C PRO A 154 -7.41 -15.26 -1.80
N LEU A 155 -8.22 -14.31 -2.27
CA LEU A 155 -9.16 -14.51 -3.36
C LEU A 155 -8.44 -14.56 -4.71
N GLU A 156 -7.43 -13.71 -4.92
CA GLU A 156 -6.62 -13.73 -6.15
C GLU A 156 -5.88 -15.06 -6.31
N ILE A 157 -5.28 -15.58 -5.23
CA ILE A 157 -4.64 -16.90 -5.21
C ILE A 157 -5.66 -17.99 -5.56
N LEU A 158 -6.87 -17.91 -5.01
CA LEU A 158 -7.95 -18.86 -5.31
C LEU A 158 -8.38 -18.78 -6.78
N PHE A 159 -8.49 -17.58 -7.34
CA PHE A 159 -8.78 -17.38 -8.76
C PHE A 159 -7.64 -17.90 -9.65
N GLY A 160 -6.39 -17.65 -9.29
CA GLY A 160 -5.21 -18.18 -9.96
C GLY A 160 -5.26 -19.71 -10.02
N ARG A 161 -5.49 -20.38 -8.87
CA ARG A 161 -5.64 -21.84 -8.81
C ARG A 161 -6.81 -22.34 -9.66
N THR A 162 -7.94 -21.65 -9.63
CA THR A 162 -9.12 -21.98 -10.45
C THR A 162 -8.77 -21.99 -11.94
N ARG A 163 -7.96 -21.03 -12.41
CA ARG A 163 -7.49 -20.97 -13.81
C ARG A 163 -6.45 -22.05 -14.11
N MET A 164 -5.55 -22.34 -13.17
CA MET A 164 -4.51 -23.36 -13.33
C MET A 164 -5.07 -24.79 -13.48
N ILE A 165 -6.19 -25.11 -12.80
CA ILE A 165 -6.87 -26.41 -12.95
C ILE A 165 -7.31 -26.65 -14.41
N GLY A 166 -7.58 -25.59 -15.17
CA GLY A 166 -7.91 -25.66 -16.59
C GLY A 166 -6.75 -26.04 -17.52
N GLY A 167 -5.51 -26.09 -17.01
CA GLY A 167 -4.31 -26.32 -17.81
C GLY A 167 -4.19 -25.34 -18.98
N HIS A 168 -4.16 -25.86 -20.20
CA HIS A 168 -4.11 -25.04 -21.43
C HIS A 168 -5.41 -24.25 -21.69
N ASN A 169 -6.52 -24.60 -21.03
CA ASN A 169 -7.78 -23.86 -21.12
C ASN A 169 -7.99 -23.02 -19.84
N SER A 170 -7.20 -21.95 -19.71
CA SER A 170 -7.26 -21.00 -18.58
C SER A 170 -8.52 -20.12 -18.60
N ALA A 171 -9.21 -20.05 -19.74
CA ALA A 171 -10.57 -19.55 -19.84
C ALA A 171 -11.54 -20.67 -19.41
N CYS A 172 -12.61 -20.33 -18.70
CA CYS A 172 -13.64 -21.30 -18.31
C CYS A 172 -15.01 -20.76 -18.69
N SER A 173 -15.90 -21.66 -19.13
CA SER A 173 -17.33 -21.37 -19.10
C SER A 173 -17.80 -21.25 -17.66
N TYR A 174 -18.97 -20.65 -17.44
CA TYR A 174 -19.55 -20.52 -16.10
C TYR A 174 -19.66 -21.87 -15.36
N ALA A 175 -20.11 -22.93 -16.03
CA ALA A 175 -20.19 -24.27 -15.45
C ALA A 175 -18.80 -24.81 -15.07
N GLN A 176 -17.82 -24.67 -15.96
CA GLN A 176 -16.44 -25.07 -15.69
C GLN A 176 -15.83 -24.25 -14.53
N ALA A 177 -16.19 -22.98 -14.40
CA ALA A 177 -15.70 -22.13 -13.32
C ALA A 177 -16.21 -22.64 -11.96
N ILE A 178 -17.48 -23.06 -11.86
CA ILE A 178 -18.05 -23.63 -10.63
C ILE A 178 -17.31 -24.92 -10.26
N ASP A 179 -17.15 -25.86 -11.20
CA ASP A 179 -16.49 -27.13 -10.94
C ASP A 179 -15.03 -26.93 -10.51
N ARG A 180 -14.30 -26.07 -11.23
CA ARG A 180 -12.90 -25.75 -10.93
C ARG A 180 -12.74 -24.99 -9.62
N LEU A 181 -13.67 -24.11 -9.27
CA LEU A 181 -13.64 -23.39 -7.99
C LEU A 181 -13.84 -24.35 -6.81
N GLY A 182 -14.74 -25.33 -6.94
CA GLY A 182 -14.91 -26.40 -5.97
C GLY A 182 -13.61 -27.16 -5.74
N ALA A 183 -12.98 -27.64 -6.82
CA ALA A 183 -11.69 -28.34 -6.76
C ALA A 183 -10.57 -27.45 -6.19
N ALA A 184 -10.50 -26.17 -6.58
CA ALA A 184 -9.52 -25.21 -6.05
C ALA A 184 -9.71 -24.99 -4.55
N LYS A 185 -10.95 -25.00 -4.07
CA LYS A 185 -11.26 -24.84 -2.65
C LYS A 185 -10.86 -26.06 -1.83
N ASP A 186 -11.05 -27.26 -2.36
CA ASP A 186 -10.60 -28.50 -1.73
C ASP A 186 -9.07 -28.53 -1.62
N ILE A 187 -8.37 -28.16 -2.70
CA ILE A 187 -6.91 -28.02 -2.72
C ILE A 187 -6.44 -26.98 -1.69
N ASP A 188 -7.05 -25.79 -1.64
CA ASP A 188 -6.74 -24.75 -0.65
C ASP A 188 -6.96 -25.24 0.78
N GLY A 189 -8.01 -26.04 1.02
CA GLY A 189 -8.27 -26.66 2.32
C GLY A 189 -7.20 -27.68 2.72
N VAL A 190 -6.67 -28.45 1.77
CA VAL A 190 -5.54 -29.37 2.01
C VAL A 190 -4.29 -28.58 2.37
N PHE A 191 -3.93 -27.56 1.60
CA PHE A 191 -2.74 -26.74 1.86
C PHE A 191 -2.82 -25.98 3.19
N LYS A 192 -4.01 -25.51 3.59
CA LYS A 192 -4.21 -24.89 4.91
C LYS A 192 -3.98 -25.85 6.08
N ARG A 193 -4.30 -27.13 5.90
CA ARG A 193 -4.04 -28.19 6.90
C ARG A 193 -2.61 -28.70 6.84
N HIS A 194 -1.96 -28.57 5.69
CA HIS A 194 -0.62 -29.05 5.39
C HIS A 194 0.23 -27.95 4.74
N PRO A 195 0.66 -26.92 5.51
CA PRO A 195 1.43 -25.80 4.96
C PRO A 195 2.76 -26.22 4.31
N GLU A 196 3.27 -27.40 4.60
CA GLU A 196 4.45 -27.99 3.98
C GLU A 196 4.28 -28.34 2.50
N LEU A 197 3.04 -28.57 2.06
CA LEU A 197 2.73 -28.98 0.67
C LEU A 197 2.64 -27.77 -0.28
N ASP A 198 2.27 -26.62 0.24
CA ASP A 198 2.28 -25.35 -0.48
C ASP A 198 2.88 -24.29 0.45
N PRO A 199 4.22 -24.26 0.60
CA PRO A 199 4.90 -23.25 1.42
C PRO A 199 4.80 -21.85 0.82
N GLY A 200 4.00 -21.66 -0.23
CA GLY A 200 3.93 -20.47 -1.06
C GLY A 200 5.19 -20.30 -1.90
N HIS A 201 5.27 -19.15 -2.58
CA HIS A 201 6.48 -18.77 -3.29
C HIS A 201 7.61 -18.46 -2.29
N ARG A 202 8.45 -19.45 -2.01
CA ARG A 202 9.68 -19.27 -1.22
C ARG A 202 10.67 -18.42 -2.02
N ARG A 203 10.63 -17.10 -1.87
CA ARG A 203 11.55 -16.19 -2.58
C ARG A 203 12.91 -16.19 -1.90
N LEU A 204 13.91 -16.70 -2.63
CA LEU A 204 15.26 -16.97 -2.14
C LEU A 204 16.06 -15.73 -1.72
N LYS A 205 15.65 -14.50 -2.11
CA LYS A 205 16.26 -13.23 -1.66
C LYS A 205 15.25 -12.08 -1.66
N LEU A 206 15.09 -11.42 -0.52
CA LEU A 206 14.29 -10.19 -0.33
C LEU A 206 15.13 -8.94 -0.63
N THR A 207 15.96 -9.00 -1.68
CA THR A 207 16.96 -7.96 -2.00
C THR A 207 16.51 -7.01 -3.12
N ARG A 208 15.29 -7.15 -3.63
CA ARG A 208 14.71 -6.26 -4.65
C ARG A 208 13.42 -5.64 -4.14
N HIS A 209 13.17 -4.39 -4.53
CA HIS A 209 11.92 -3.65 -4.26
C HIS A 209 10.65 -4.39 -4.73
N GLU A 210 10.80 -5.39 -5.60
CA GLU A 210 9.78 -6.36 -6.05
C GLU A 210 9.20 -7.28 -4.94
N GLY A 211 9.73 -7.25 -3.71
CA GLY A 211 9.28 -8.07 -2.58
C GLY A 211 8.34 -7.37 -1.59
N VAL A 212 8.05 -6.09 -1.82
CA VAL A 212 7.26 -5.25 -0.91
C VAL A 212 5.77 -5.62 -0.94
N ASP A 213 5.29 -6.14 -2.07
CA ASP A 213 3.87 -6.42 -2.34
C ASP A 213 3.36 -7.76 -1.75
N HIS A 214 4.25 -8.59 -1.20
CA HIS A 214 3.88 -9.90 -0.63
C HIS A 214 4.60 -10.15 0.70
N ILE A 215 4.47 -9.22 1.62
CA ILE A 215 4.97 -9.39 2.98
C ILE A 215 4.06 -10.39 3.71
N ASN A 216 4.67 -11.38 4.33
CA ASN A 216 3.94 -12.40 5.09
C ASN A 216 3.81 -12.00 6.56
N ARG A 217 2.70 -12.42 7.19
CA ARG A 217 2.40 -12.19 8.61
C ARG A 217 3.52 -12.69 9.54
N GLU A 218 4.23 -13.75 9.17
CA GLU A 218 5.29 -14.37 9.97
C GLU A 218 6.55 -13.50 10.06
N ILE A 219 6.77 -12.63 9.07
CA ILE A 219 7.95 -11.75 8.99
C ILE A 219 7.72 -10.46 9.79
N TRP A 220 6.46 -10.17 10.17
CA TRP A 220 6.10 -8.97 10.91
C TRP A 220 6.68 -8.96 12.31
N LYS A 221 7.47 -7.92 12.62
CA LYS A 221 8.22 -7.76 13.88
C LYS A 221 7.53 -6.83 14.88
N GLY A 222 6.80 -5.83 14.39
CA GLY A 222 6.07 -4.91 15.26
C GLY A 222 4.97 -5.60 16.07
N ASP A 223 4.58 -4.97 17.19
CA ASP A 223 3.49 -5.48 18.02
C ASP A 223 2.15 -5.27 17.32
N ILE A 224 1.57 -6.38 16.86
CA ILE A 224 0.30 -6.40 16.12
C ILE A 224 -0.83 -7.08 16.89
N ALA A 225 -0.74 -7.20 18.21
CA ALA A 225 -1.87 -7.69 19.01
C ALA A 225 -3.01 -6.65 19.00
N ALA A 226 -4.24 -7.11 18.75
CA ALA A 226 -5.39 -6.23 18.53
C ALA A 226 -5.65 -5.28 19.72
N ASN A 227 -5.49 -5.76 20.95
CA ASN A 227 -5.67 -4.97 22.19
C ASN A 227 -4.59 -3.91 22.45
N ARG A 228 -3.51 -3.90 21.66
CA ARG A 228 -2.42 -2.92 21.79
C ARG A 228 -2.64 -1.64 20.99
N CYS A 229 -3.67 -1.63 20.14
CA CYS A 229 -4.07 -0.47 19.38
C CYS A 229 -5.27 0.24 20.02
N ASP A 230 -5.04 1.42 20.62
CA ASP A 230 -6.13 2.36 20.92
C ASP A 230 -6.50 3.08 19.62
N LEU A 231 -7.54 2.56 18.94
CA LEU A 231 -7.95 3.04 17.63
C LEU A 231 -8.37 4.53 17.66
N PRO A 232 -9.18 5.03 18.62
CA PRO A 232 -9.46 6.46 18.76
C PRO A 232 -8.22 7.33 18.96
N LEU A 233 -7.23 6.88 19.74
CA LEU A 233 -5.98 7.62 19.92
C LEU A 233 -5.14 7.62 18.64
N ALA A 234 -4.95 6.46 18.00
CA ALA A 234 -4.22 6.34 16.76
C ALA A 234 -4.82 7.23 15.65
N TRP A 235 -6.15 7.26 15.54
CA TRP A 235 -6.86 8.11 14.60
C TRP A 235 -6.62 9.60 14.84
N ARG A 236 -6.68 10.05 16.11
CA ARG A 236 -6.40 11.44 16.49
C ARG A 236 -4.95 11.82 16.20
N ASN A 237 -4.00 10.96 16.54
CA ASN A 237 -2.59 11.20 16.24
C ASN A 237 -2.34 11.28 14.72
N GLY A 238 -3.00 10.44 13.93
CA GLY A 238 -2.97 10.52 12.47
C GLY A 238 -3.50 11.85 11.94
N ARG A 239 -4.63 12.34 12.49
CA ARG A 239 -5.16 13.69 12.18
C ARG A 239 -4.16 14.78 12.51
N ASP A 240 -3.59 14.76 13.71
CA ASP A 240 -2.69 15.82 14.17
C ASP A 240 -1.41 15.83 13.34
N SER A 241 -0.90 14.66 12.94
CA SER A 241 0.18 14.55 11.95
C SER A 241 -0.21 15.13 10.59
N ALA A 242 -1.40 14.81 10.06
CA ALA A 242 -1.86 15.40 8.80
C ALA A 242 -1.98 16.93 8.85
N LEU A 243 -2.46 17.49 9.97
CA LEU A 243 -2.56 18.93 10.16
C LEU A 243 -1.17 19.60 10.17
N SER A 244 -0.18 18.99 10.82
CA SER A 244 1.19 19.52 10.82
C SER A 244 1.77 19.64 9.40
N ILE A 245 1.46 18.68 8.52
CA ILE A 245 1.89 18.68 7.12
C ILE A 245 1.18 19.77 6.31
N LEU A 246 -0.13 19.98 6.53
CA LEU A 246 -0.93 20.97 5.79
C LEU A 246 -0.64 22.43 6.20
N ILE A 247 -0.07 22.64 7.38
CA ILE A 247 0.28 23.98 7.91
C ILE A 247 1.71 24.40 7.48
N THR A 248 2.50 23.47 6.96
CA THR A 248 3.87 23.71 6.46
C THR A 248 3.83 24.26 5.04
#